data_AF-X1A8G2-F1
#
_entry.id   AF-X1A8G2-F1
#
_cell.length_a   1.000
_cell.length_b   1.000
_cell.length_c   1.000
_cell.angle_alpha   90.00
_cell.angle_beta   90.00
_cell.angle_gamma   90.00
#
_symmetry.space_group_name_H-M   'P 1'
#
loop_
_entity.id
_entity.type
_entity.pdbx_description
1 polymer ?
#
loop_
_entity_poly.entity_id
_entity_poly.type
_entity_poly.pdbx_seq_one_letter_code
_entity_poly.pdbx_strand_id
1 'polypeptide(L)' 'IPIIGIIIAALVFILGHLFNMVISGMGAFIHTTRLQYVEYFTKFYEGGGTPFKPFKVITKYIKVQIR' A
#
# COMPACT_ATOMS: atom_id res chain seq x y z
N ILE A 1 28.81 -29.53 19.44
CA ILE A 1 28.66 -28.17 18.83
C ILE A 1 28.00 -28.14 17.41
N PRO A 2 27.57 -29.24 16.74
CA PRO A 2 27.01 -29.12 15.37
C PRO A 2 25.59 -28.53 15.31
N ILE A 3 24.83 -28.60 16.41
CA ILE A 3 23.41 -28.17 16.47
C ILE A 3 23.27 -26.65 16.42
N ILE A 4 24.23 -25.91 17.00
CA ILE A 4 24.18 -24.44 17.02
C ILE A 4 24.33 -23.86 15.62
N GLY A 5 25.16 -24.49 14.77
CA GLY A 5 25.36 -24.07 13.39
C GLY A 5 24.11 -24.28 12.53
N ILE A 6 23.38 -25.38 12.75
CA ILE A 6 22.13 -25.69 12.03
C ILE A 6 21.03 -24.68 12.40
N ILE A 7 20.92 -24.31 13.68
CA ILE A 7 19.93 -23.33 14.15
C ILE A 7 20.20 -21.95 13.54
N ILE A 8 21.46 -21.51 13.54
CA ILE A 8 21.86 -20.22 12.95
C ILE A 8 21.62 -20.23 11.44
N ALA A 9 21.96 -21.31 10.75
CA ALA A 9 21.73 -21.45 9.31
C ALA A 9 20.23 -21.41 8.96
N ALA A 10 19.38 -22.09 9.73
CA ALA A 10 17.93 -22.06 9.54
C ALA A 10 17.35 -20.65 9.74
N LEU A 11 17.83 -19.92 10.74
CA LEU A 11 17.39 -18.55 11.02
C LEU A 11 17.76 -17.59 9.89
N VAL A 12 19.00 -17.66 9.39
CA VAL A 12 19.46 -16.85 8.25
C VAL A 12 18.72 -17.22 6.97
N PHE A 13 18.42 -18.50 6.76
CA PHE A 13 17.65 -18.96 5.60
C PHE A 13 16.22 -18.39 5.60
N ILE A 14 15.54 -18.43 6.74
CA ILE A 14 14.18 -17.88 6.87
C ILE A 14 14.19 -16.36 6.63
N LEU A 15 15.11 -15.63 7.27
CA LEU A 15 15.22 -14.19 7.09
C LEU A 15 15.55 -13.80 5.64
N GLY A 16 16.51 -14.49 5.03
CA GLY A 16 16.90 -14.26 3.63
C GLY A 16 15.77 -14.57 2.65
N HIS A 17 15.01 -15.65 2.88
CA HIS A 17 13.87 -16.02 2.05
C HIS A 17 12.73 -15.00 2.16
N LEU A 18 12.42 -14.57 3.39
CA LEU A 18 11.36 -13.59 3.65
C LEU A 18 11.72 -12.22 3.05
N PHE A 19 12.98 -11.80 3.17
CA PHE A 19 13.48 -10.58 2.53
C PHE A 19 13.42 -10.66 1.00
N ASN A 20 13.81 -11.80 0.41
CA ASN A 20 13.69 -12.03 -1.03
C ASN A 20 12.23 -11.94 -1.51
N MET A 21 11.30 -12.54 -0.77
CA MET A 21 9.88 -12.53 -1.09
C MET A 21 9.31 -11.10 -1.08
N VAL A 22 9.69 -10.29 -0.09
CA VAL A 22 9.29 -8.88 0.00
C VAL A 22 9.81 -8.09 -1.20
N ILE A 23 11.09 -8.21 -1.52
CA ILE A 23 11.69 -7.48 -2.66
C ILE A 23 11.05 -7.92 -3.98
N SER A 24 10.84 -9.22 -4.17
CA SER A 24 10.21 -9.77 -5.36
C SER A 24 8.76 -9.27 -5.52
N GLY A 25 7.99 -9.27 -4.43
CA GLY A 25 6.62 -8.76 -4.39
C GLY A 25 6.55 -7.25 -4.64
N MET A 26 7.44 -6.47 -4.01
CA MET A 26 7.54 -5.02 -4.23
C MET A 26 7.91 -4.70 -5.68
N GLY A 27 8.86 -5.43 -6.27
CA GLY A 27 9.24 -5.28 -7.67
C GLY A 27 8.05 -5.54 -8.61
N ALA A 28 7.36 -6.66 -8.43
CA ALA A 28 6.15 -6.98 -9.20
C ALA A 28 5.09 -5.89 -9.07
N PHE A 29 4.84 -5.39 -7.85
CA PHE A 29 3.87 -4.34 -7.58
C PHE A 29 4.20 -3.01 -8.28
N ILE A 30 5.47 -2.59 -8.28
CA ILE A 30 5.90 -1.35 -8.96
C ILE A 30 5.73 -1.49 -10.48
N HIS A 31 6.10 -2.64 -11.05
CA HIS A 31 5.96 -2.90 -12.47
C HIS A 31 4.49 -2.91 -12.92
N THR A 32 3.59 -3.53 -12.15
CA THR A 32 2.15 -3.50 -12.45
C THR A 32 1.57 -2.10 -12.28
N THR A 33 1.99 -1.35 -11.25
CA THR A 33 1.53 0.02 -11.00
C THR A 33 1.91 0.96 -12.15
N ARG A 34 3.09 0.78 -12.76
CA ARG A 34 3.49 1.55 -13.95
C ARG A 34 2.49 1.35 -15.09
N LEU A 35 2.14 0.10 -15.39
CA LEU A 35 1.17 -0.23 -16.42
C LEU A 35 -0.22 0.29 -16.04
N GLN A 36 -0.63 0.14 -14.78
CA GLN A 36 -1.90 0.66 -14.29
C GLN A 36 -1.99 2.19 -14.47
N TYR A 37 -0.94 2.93 -14.14
CA TYR A 37 -0.87 4.38 -14.36
C TYR A 37 -1.01 4.76 -15.84
N VAL A 38 -0.26 4.11 -16.73
CA VAL A 38 -0.25 4.52 -18.14
C VAL A 38 -1.42 3.98 -18.95
N GLU A 39 -1.91 2.78 -18.65
CA GLU A 39 -2.97 2.10 -19.42
C GLU A 39 -4.37 2.37 -18.86
N TYR A 40 -4.51 2.41 -17.53
CA TYR A 40 -5.82 2.58 -16.89
C TYR A 40 -6.14 4.06 -16.63
N PHE A 41 -5.24 4.81 -15.99
CA PHE A 41 -5.53 6.22 -15.68
C PHE A 41 -5.58 7.10 -16.94
N THR A 42 -4.73 6.87 -17.95
CA THR A 42 -4.78 7.66 -19.19
C THR A 42 -6.05 7.45 -20.02
N LYS A 43 -6.67 6.25 -19.95
CA LYS A 43 -7.83 5.90 -20.78
C LYS A 43 -9.18 6.02 -20.05
N PHE A 44 -9.21 5.77 -18.75
CA PHE A 44 -10.45 5.67 -17.98
C PHE A 44 -10.57 6.68 -16.84
N TYR A 45 -9.52 7.46 -16.57
CA TYR A 45 -9.53 8.51 -15.56
C TYR A 45 -9.49 9.89 -16.24
N GLU A 46 -10.66 10.43 -16.57
CA GLU A 46 -10.78 11.84 -16.97
C GLU A 46 -10.51 12.73 -15.75
N GLY A 47 -9.30 13.27 -15.68
CA GLY A 47 -8.88 14.25 -14.69
C GLY A 47 -9.67 15.55 -14.82
N GLY A 48 -10.84 15.60 -14.21
CA GLY A 48 -11.72 16.77 -14.28
C GLY A 48 -13.00 16.67 -13.45
N GLY A 49 -13.22 15.57 -12.72
CA GLY A 49 -14.32 15.47 -11.77
C GLY A 49 -14.15 16.50 -10.65
N THR A 50 -15.18 17.32 -10.40
CA THR A 50 -15.19 18.18 -9.22
C THR A 50 -15.08 17.29 -7.97
N PRO A 51 -14.08 17.49 -7.11
CA PRO A 51 -14.01 16.73 -5.87
C PRO A 51 -15.30 17.02 -5.11
N PHE A 52 -16.08 15.97 -4.85
CA PHE A 52 -17.31 16.07 -4.08
C PHE A 52 -16.96 16.72 -2.73
N LYS A 53 -17.28 18.01 -2.60
CA LYS A 53 -17.28 18.68 -1.31
C LYS A 53 -18.58 18.24 -0.65
N PRO A 54 -18.56 17.31 0.33
CA PRO A 54 -19.76 17.07 1.11
C PRO A 54 -20.25 18.41 1.64
N PHE A 55 -21.57 18.58 1.73
CA PHE A 55 -22.18 19.70 2.43
C PHE A 55 -21.69 19.67 3.88
N LYS A 56 -20.51 20.23 4.11
CA LYS A 56 -19.98 20.46 5.45
C LYS A 56 -20.86 21.58 5.96
N VAL A 57 -21.84 21.24 6.79
CA VAL A 57 -22.59 22.24 7.52
C VAL A 57 -21.53 23.02 8.29
N ILE A 58 -21.21 24.23 7.84
CA ILE A 58 -20.29 25.12 8.54
C ILE A 58 -21.10 25.66 9.70
N THR A 59 -21.34 24.83 10.71
CA THR A 59 -21.92 25.24 11.98
C THR A 59 -20.86 26.00 12.76
N LYS A 60 -20.56 27.22 12.31
CA LYS A 60 -19.78 28.18 13.08
C LYS A 60 -20.52 28.57 14.38
N TYR A 61 -21.83 28.28 14.48
CA TYR A 61 -22.68 28.65 15.62
C TYR A 61 -23.66 27.57 16.12
N ILE A 62 -23.67 26.34 15.57
CA ILE A 62 -24.63 25.31 16.01
C ILE A 62 -23.87 24.05 16.39
N LYS A 63 -23.57 23.89 17.69
CA LYS A 63 -23.20 22.58 18.25
C LYS A 63 -24.41 21.67 18.09
N VAL A 64 -24.37 20.79 17.10
CA VAL A 64 -25.29 19.65 17.07
C VAL A 64 -24.81 18.69 18.15
N GLN A 65 -25.39 18.82 19.34
CA GLN A 65 -25.26 17.84 20.40
C GLN A 65 -26.10 16.63 20.02
N ILE A 66 -25.45 15.64 19.39
CA ILE A 66 -26.04 14.32 19.24
C ILE A 66 -25.84 13.64 20.60
N ARG A 67 -26.96 13.31 21.24
CA ARG A 67 -27.05 12.54 22.48
C ARG A 67 -26.61 11.10 22.27
#